data_AF-A0A929Y7H7-F1
#
_entry.id   AF-A0A929Y7H7-F1
#
_cell.length_a   1.000
_cell.length_b   1.000
_cell.length_c   1.000
_cell.angle_alpha   90.00
_cell.angle_beta   90.00
_cell.angle_gamma   90.00
#
_symmetry.space_group_name_H-M   'P 1'
#
loop_
_entity.id
_entity.type
_entity.pdbx_description
1 polymer ?
#
loop_
_entity_poly.entity_id
_entity_poly.type
_entity_poly.pdbx_seq_one_letter_code
_entity_poly.pdbx_strand_id
1 'polypeptide(L)'
;MAIGTKKRPVHHAGARGTGNTERNTEKERITMVNEEAWKEIENFIFIGEERLQPADLMIVPGAPQELLAHHAARLFHGGYAKAVLVSGKFSYRRQSFAEEWKAHQGKEDTGLGGDTGVDPASYQTEAAWLKSLMVREGVPKSAIWTEEESTNTFENARFCRKLLEARGIRPHTILLCTQ
;
A
#
# COMPACT_ATOMS: atom_id res chain seq x y z
N MET A 1 54.45 15.84 -63.29
CA MET A 1 53.73 16.17 -62.03
C MET A 1 52.37 15.48 -62.10
N ALA A 2 51.88 14.66 -61.18
CA ALA A 2 52.29 14.24 -59.85
C ALA A 2 51.77 12.80 -59.59
N ILE A 3 52.67 11.96 -59.07
CA ILE A 3 52.52 10.84 -58.12
C ILE A 3 51.12 10.41 -57.63
N GLY A 4 50.82 9.11 -57.76
CA GLY A 4 49.79 8.39 -57.01
C GLY A 4 50.26 6.97 -56.68
N THR A 5 50.64 6.75 -55.42
CA THR A 5 51.35 5.57 -54.89
C THR A 5 50.41 4.46 -54.41
N LYS A 6 50.78 3.20 -54.71
CA LYS A 6 50.19 1.97 -54.16
C LYS A 6 50.36 1.89 -52.64
N LYS A 7 49.33 1.50 -51.90
CA LYS A 7 49.44 0.98 -50.52
C LYS A 7 48.83 -0.43 -50.40
N ARG A 8 49.58 -1.28 -49.70
CA ARG A 8 49.31 -2.70 -49.38
C ARG A 8 48.18 -2.84 -48.35
N PRO A 9 47.50 -4.00 -48.25
CA PRO A 9 46.54 -4.23 -47.17
C PRO A 9 47.29 -4.46 -45.86
N VAL A 10 46.83 -3.79 -44.80
CA VAL A 10 47.25 -4.03 -43.42
C VAL A 10 46.23 -5.00 -42.82
N HIS A 11 46.69 -6.19 -42.44
CA HIS A 11 45.95 -7.02 -41.49
C HIS A 11 45.98 -6.35 -40.12
N HIS A 12 44.83 -6.13 -39.50
CA HIS A 12 44.70 -5.86 -38.07
C HIS A 12 43.89 -6.97 -37.42
N ALA A 13 44.56 -7.69 -36.53
CA ALA A 13 43.97 -8.59 -35.55
C ALA A 13 43.69 -7.81 -34.25
N GLY A 14 42.61 -8.17 -33.54
CA GLY A 14 42.27 -7.72 -32.19
C GLY A 14 41.49 -6.39 -32.16
N ALA A 15 40.38 -6.22 -31.44
CA ALA A 15 40.05 -6.77 -30.12
C ALA A 15 38.58 -7.23 -30.05
N ARG A 16 38.36 -8.43 -29.50
CA ARG A 16 37.04 -8.93 -29.09
C ARG A 16 36.60 -8.19 -27.82
N GLY A 17 35.35 -7.72 -27.79
CA GLY A 17 34.79 -6.92 -26.73
C GLY A 17 34.73 -7.64 -25.37
N THR A 18 35.41 -7.08 -24.38
CA THR A 18 35.33 -7.48 -22.97
C THR A 18 34.36 -6.62 -22.17
N GLY A 19 34.07 -5.40 -22.63
CA GLY A 19 33.27 -4.43 -21.89
C GLY A 19 31.76 -4.68 -21.85
N ASN A 20 31.21 -5.66 -22.57
CA ASN A 20 29.77 -5.98 -22.50
C ASN A 20 29.46 -7.02 -21.42
N THR A 21 30.38 -7.95 -21.20
CA THR A 21 30.24 -9.02 -20.21
C THR A 21 30.43 -8.49 -18.79
N GLU A 22 31.43 -7.64 -18.56
CA GLU A 22 31.71 -7.05 -17.24
C GLU A 22 30.58 -6.13 -16.75
N ARG A 23 29.94 -5.38 -17.65
CA ARG A 23 28.78 -4.53 -17.32
C ARG A 23 27.53 -5.34 -17.00
N ASN A 24 27.32 -6.48 -17.66
CA ASN A 24 26.23 -7.39 -17.33
C ASN A 24 26.46 -8.05 -15.96
N THR A 25 27.68 -8.49 -15.66
CA THR A 25 27.98 -9.10 -14.36
C THR A 25 27.87 -8.13 -13.19
N GLU A 26 28.19 -6.86 -13.40
CA GLU A 26 28.03 -5.83 -12.36
C GLU A 26 26.54 -5.52 -12.11
N LYS A 27 25.75 -5.41 -13.18
CA LYS A 27 24.30 -5.20 -13.07
C LYS A 27 23.60 -6.37 -12.40
N GLU A 28 24.00 -7.60 -12.70
CA GLU A 28 23.52 -8.82 -12.05
C GLU A 28 23.88 -8.86 -10.56
N ARG A 29 25.12 -8.47 -10.20
CA ARG A 29 25.55 -8.34 -8.80
C ARG A 29 24.77 -7.29 -8.02
N ILE A 30 24.57 -6.10 -8.59
CA ILE A 30 23.78 -5.04 -7.95
C ILE A 30 22.32 -5.50 -7.75
N THR A 31 21.75 -6.21 -8.74
CA THR A 31 20.40 -6.76 -8.63
C THR A 31 20.32 -7.80 -7.52
N MET A 32 21.27 -8.73 -7.44
CA MET A 32 21.35 -9.75 -6.38
C MET A 32 21.51 -9.14 -4.97
N VAL A 33 22.38 -8.15 -4.82
CA VAL A 33 22.58 -7.43 -3.54
C VAL A 33 21.30 -6.69 -3.13
N ASN A 34 20.56 -6.12 -4.08
CA ASN A 34 19.27 -5.49 -3.79
C ASN A 34 18.24 -6.52 -3.32
N GLU A 35 18.14 -7.69 -3.95
CA GLU A 35 17.23 -8.77 -3.54
C GLU A 35 17.54 -9.30 -2.13
N GLU A 36 18.82 -9.44 -1.79
CA GLU A 36 19.24 -9.86 -0.44
C GLU A 36 18.89 -8.79 0.61
N ALA A 37 19.15 -7.51 0.32
CA ALA A 37 18.78 -6.41 1.20
C ALA A 37 17.26 -6.29 1.40
N TRP A 38 16.47 -6.50 0.33
CA TRP A 38 15.00 -6.54 0.43
C TRP A 38 14.53 -7.67 1.34
N LYS A 39 15.09 -8.87 1.21
CA LYS A 39 14.76 -10.01 2.07
C LYS A 39 15.12 -9.77 3.53
N GLU A 40 16.24 -9.10 3.81
CA GLU A 40 16.61 -8.75 5.18
C GLU A 40 15.61 -7.77 5.80
N ILE A 41 15.18 -6.77 5.03
CA ILE A 41 14.15 -5.82 5.46
C ILE A 41 12.81 -6.52 5.67
N GLU A 42 12.40 -7.39 4.74
CA GLU A 42 11.17 -8.18 4.85
C GLU A 42 11.20 -9.07 6.08
N ASN A 43 12.29 -9.80 6.34
CA ASN A 43 12.43 -10.65 7.53
C ASN A 43 12.46 -9.85 8.83
N PHE A 44 12.91 -8.59 8.80
CA PHE A 44 12.89 -7.71 9.95
C PHE A 44 11.50 -7.14 10.24
N ILE A 45 10.77 -6.73 9.19
CA ILE A 45 9.44 -6.11 9.30
C ILE A 45 8.36 -7.17 9.50
N PHE A 46 8.42 -8.27 8.75
CA PHE A 46 7.47 -9.37 8.78
C PHE A 46 8.06 -10.54 9.56
N ILE A 47 7.58 -10.72 10.79
CA ILE A 47 8.01 -11.81 11.66
C ILE A 47 7.30 -13.09 11.21
N GLY A 48 7.90 -13.80 10.24
CA GLY A 48 7.48 -15.12 9.76
C GLY A 48 6.34 -15.14 8.73
N GLU A 49 6.18 -16.27 8.05
CA GLU A 49 5.03 -16.56 7.19
C GLU A 49 3.78 -16.90 8.04
N GLU A 50 3.17 -15.89 8.68
CA GLU A 50 1.86 -16.08 9.28
C GLU A 50 0.79 -16.12 8.20
N ARG A 51 0.36 -17.34 7.84
CA ARG A 51 -0.86 -17.54 7.05
C ARG A 51 -1.99 -16.77 7.72
N LEU A 52 -2.67 -15.92 6.95
CA LEU A 52 -3.80 -15.12 7.42
C LEU A 52 -4.75 -15.95 8.32
N GLN A 53 -4.96 -15.49 9.56
CA GLN A 53 -5.82 -16.14 10.56
C GLN A 53 -7.07 -15.29 10.84
N PRO A 54 -8.21 -15.91 11.19
CA PRO A 54 -9.35 -15.18 11.72
C PRO A 54 -9.01 -14.45 13.03
N ALA A 55 -9.57 -13.25 13.19
CA ALA A 55 -9.41 -12.40 14.36
C ALA A 55 -10.77 -12.00 14.97
N ASP A 56 -10.76 -11.57 16.23
CA ASP A 56 -11.96 -11.03 16.88
C ASP A 56 -12.41 -9.72 16.24
N LEU A 57 -11.45 -8.90 15.80
CA LEU A 57 -11.66 -7.57 15.24
C LEU A 57 -10.66 -7.31 14.11
N MET A 58 -11.13 -6.72 13.01
CA MET A 58 -10.23 -6.10 12.03
C MET A 58 -10.14 -4.61 12.29
N ILE A 59 -8.93 -4.05 12.31
CA ILE A 59 -8.69 -2.61 12.34
C ILE A 59 -8.21 -2.16 10.97
N VAL A 60 -8.84 -1.12 10.43
CA VAL A 60 -8.52 -0.49 9.15
C VAL A 60 -8.10 0.96 9.42
N PRO A 61 -6.79 1.27 9.47
CA PRO A 61 -6.32 2.65 9.46
C PRO A 61 -6.76 3.34 8.16
N GLY A 62 -7.34 4.53 8.29
CA GLY A 62 -7.93 5.31 7.22
C GLY A 62 -6.89 5.79 6.24
N ALA A 63 -7.32 5.88 4.98
CA ALA A 63 -6.57 6.40 3.86
C ALA A 63 -7.51 6.82 2.73
N PRO A 64 -7.11 7.75 1.85
CA PRO A 64 -7.84 8.10 0.63
C PRO A 64 -7.65 7.03 -0.47
N GLN A 65 -7.92 5.75 -0.18
CA GLN A 65 -7.74 4.63 -1.10
C GLN A 65 -8.97 3.71 -1.13
N GLU A 66 -9.57 3.54 -2.31
CA GLU A 66 -10.78 2.71 -2.46
C GLU A 66 -10.48 1.22 -2.29
N LEU A 67 -9.33 0.76 -2.83
CA LEU A 67 -8.90 -0.64 -2.76
C LEU A 67 -8.78 -1.16 -1.32
N LEU A 68 -8.46 -0.28 -0.37
CA LEU A 68 -8.41 -0.63 1.05
C LEU A 68 -9.78 -1.06 1.57
N ALA A 69 -10.85 -0.35 1.22
CA ALA A 69 -12.20 -0.72 1.61
C ALA A 69 -12.63 -2.05 0.96
N HIS A 70 -12.30 -2.25 -0.32
CA HIS A 70 -12.59 -3.50 -1.04
C HIS A 70 -11.86 -4.69 -0.43
N HIS A 71 -10.59 -4.51 -0.10
CA HIS A 71 -9.79 -5.54 0.53
C HIS A 71 -10.33 -5.90 1.92
N ALA A 72 -10.65 -4.89 2.74
CA ALA A 72 -11.29 -5.09 4.04
C ALA A 72 -12.63 -5.82 3.91
N ALA A 73 -13.49 -5.41 2.97
CA ALA A 73 -14.77 -6.10 2.73
C ALA A 73 -14.57 -7.57 2.33
N ARG A 74 -13.60 -7.85 1.45
CA ARG A 74 -13.25 -9.23 1.06
C ARG A 74 -12.77 -10.06 2.26
N LEU A 75 -11.94 -9.50 3.13
CA LEU A 75 -11.49 -10.18 4.36
C LEU A 75 -12.66 -10.46 5.31
N PHE A 76 -13.57 -9.50 5.48
CA PHE A 76 -14.77 -9.67 6.29
C PHE A 76 -15.65 -10.81 5.76
N HIS A 77 -15.95 -10.80 4.46
CA HIS A 77 -16.75 -11.86 3.80
C HIS A 77 -16.06 -13.23 3.82
N GLY A 78 -14.72 -13.25 3.82
CA GLY A 78 -13.91 -14.44 4.02
C GLY A 78 -13.94 -15.01 5.44
N GLY A 79 -14.64 -14.35 6.39
CA GLY A 79 -14.76 -14.79 7.77
C GLY A 79 -13.53 -14.48 8.63
N TYR A 80 -12.64 -13.60 8.17
CA TYR A 80 -11.41 -13.26 8.90
C TYR A 80 -11.62 -12.29 10.06
N ALA A 81 -12.79 -11.64 10.15
CA ALA A 81 -13.18 -10.85 11.32
C ALA A 81 -14.69 -10.81 11.48
N LYS A 82 -15.16 -10.66 12.72
CA LYS A 82 -16.60 -10.53 13.04
C LYS A 82 -17.09 -9.08 13.02
N ALA A 83 -16.17 -8.14 13.17
CA ALA A 83 -16.41 -6.71 13.13
C ALA A 83 -15.19 -5.98 12.55
N VAL A 84 -15.42 -4.77 12.07
CA VAL A 84 -14.41 -3.88 11.50
C VAL A 84 -14.42 -2.56 12.27
N LEU A 85 -13.25 -2.10 12.69
CA LEU A 85 -13.04 -0.76 13.22
C LEU A 85 -12.19 0.04 12.24
N VAL A 86 -12.78 1.06 11.63
CA VAL A 86 -12.10 1.98 10.71
C VAL A 86 -11.69 3.23 11.47
N SER A 87 -10.45 3.70 11.30
CA SER A 87 -9.90 4.82 12.10
C SER A 87 -9.21 5.83 11.22
N GLY A 88 -9.70 7.06 11.16
CA GLY A 88 -9.06 8.11 10.37
C GLY A 88 -9.99 9.28 10.07
N LYS A 89 -9.44 10.48 10.20
CA LYS A 89 -10.06 11.76 9.86
C LYS A 89 -9.58 12.19 8.47
N PHE A 90 -8.40 12.75 8.42
CA PHE A 90 -7.60 13.08 7.24
C PHE A 90 -6.21 13.42 7.76
N SER A 91 -5.18 13.33 6.92
CA SER A 91 -3.82 13.64 7.35
C SER A 91 -3.72 15.06 7.91
N TYR A 92 -2.96 15.24 9.00
CA TYR A 92 -2.64 16.56 9.56
C TYR A 92 -1.96 17.51 8.55
N ARG A 93 -1.47 16.97 7.41
CA ARG A 93 -0.88 17.74 6.31
C ARG A 93 -1.92 18.36 5.37
N ARG A 94 -3.21 18.18 5.65
CA ARG A 94 -4.36 18.60 4.86
C ARG A 94 -5.37 19.28 5.76
N GLN A 95 -6.25 20.09 5.20
CA GLN A 95 -7.31 20.77 5.95
C GLN A 95 -8.64 20.01 5.92
N SER A 96 -8.80 19.07 4.99
CA SER A 96 -10.00 18.26 4.84
C SER A 96 -9.72 16.96 4.11
N PHE A 97 -10.61 15.98 4.28
CA PHE A 97 -10.57 14.74 3.50
C PHE A 97 -10.73 15.00 1.99
N ALA A 98 -11.58 15.96 1.59
CA ALA A 98 -11.74 16.32 0.18
C ALA A 98 -10.44 16.85 -0.46
N GLU A 99 -9.65 17.63 0.28
CA GLU A 99 -8.32 18.09 -0.17
C GLU A 99 -7.32 16.94 -0.23
N GLU A 100 -7.31 16.07 0.79
CA GLU A 100 -6.48 14.87 0.81
C GLU A 100 -6.76 13.95 -0.37
N TRP A 101 -8.03 13.69 -0.65
CA TRP A 101 -8.50 12.92 -1.79
C TRP A 101 -7.98 13.50 -3.10
N LYS A 102 -8.18 14.81 -3.34
CA LYS A 102 -7.67 15.50 -4.54
C LYS A 102 -6.16 15.36 -4.71
N ALA A 103 -5.40 15.41 -3.61
CA ALA A 103 -3.95 15.22 -3.64
C ALA A 103 -3.50 13.78 -3.95
N HIS A 104 -4.41 12.80 -3.84
CA HIS A 104 -4.18 11.39 -4.17
C HIS A 104 -4.79 10.96 -5.50
N GLN A 105 -5.65 11.79 -6.12
CA GLN A 105 -6.20 11.53 -7.44
C GLN A 105 -5.09 11.32 -8.49
N GLY A 106 -5.25 10.29 -9.32
CA GLY A 106 -4.33 9.99 -10.42
C GLY A 106 -3.11 9.14 -10.06
N LYS A 107 -3.01 8.63 -8.82
CA LYS A 107 -2.03 7.58 -8.47
C LYS A 107 -2.59 6.21 -8.85
N GLU A 108 -1.83 5.40 -9.58
CA GLU A 108 -2.27 4.11 -10.16
C GLU A 108 -2.87 3.13 -9.13
N ASP A 109 -2.47 3.24 -7.86
CA ASP A 109 -2.83 2.30 -6.78
C ASP A 109 -4.10 2.69 -5.99
N THR A 110 -4.85 3.69 -6.45
CA THR A 110 -6.02 4.21 -5.71
C THR A 110 -7.34 3.53 -6.05
N GLY A 111 -7.37 2.67 -7.10
CA GLY A 111 -8.58 1.96 -7.55
C GLY A 111 -9.56 2.80 -8.38
N LEU A 112 -9.14 4.00 -8.84
CA LEU A 112 -9.96 5.06 -9.48
C LEU A 112 -10.62 4.72 -10.84
N GLY A 113 -10.86 3.45 -11.17
CA GLY A 113 -11.44 3.02 -12.45
C GLY A 113 -12.94 2.73 -12.43
N GLY A 114 -13.57 2.66 -11.25
CA GLY A 114 -14.99 2.33 -11.11
C GLY A 114 -15.84 3.54 -10.77
N ASP A 115 -17.03 3.65 -11.36
CA ASP A 115 -18.09 4.49 -10.78
C ASP A 115 -18.45 3.90 -9.42
N THR A 116 -17.93 4.52 -8.36
CA THR A 116 -18.21 4.05 -7.00
C THR A 116 -19.64 4.36 -6.58
N GLY A 117 -20.33 5.25 -7.29
CA GLY A 117 -21.58 5.87 -6.84
C GLY A 117 -21.43 6.64 -5.51
N VAL A 118 -20.20 6.82 -5.01
CA VAL A 118 -19.89 7.43 -3.71
C VAL A 118 -18.82 8.49 -3.93
N ASP A 119 -19.24 9.75 -3.95
CA ASP A 119 -18.32 10.89 -4.06
C ASP A 119 -17.51 11.05 -2.77
N PRO A 120 -16.18 10.84 -2.77
CA PRO A 120 -15.34 10.99 -1.59
C PRO A 120 -15.37 12.42 -1.03
N ALA A 121 -15.61 13.44 -1.88
CA ALA A 121 -15.73 14.82 -1.44
C ALA A 121 -16.99 15.09 -0.58
N SER A 122 -17.95 14.16 -0.54
CA SER A 122 -19.13 14.25 0.31
C SER A 122 -18.89 13.83 1.77
N TYR A 123 -17.69 13.33 2.10
CA TYR A 123 -17.33 12.85 3.43
C TYR A 123 -16.38 13.80 4.14
N GLN A 124 -16.55 13.91 5.46
CA GLN A 124 -15.65 14.70 6.30
C GLN A 124 -14.37 13.93 6.67
N THR A 125 -14.44 12.59 6.66
CA THR A 125 -13.38 11.73 7.18
C THR A 125 -13.12 10.50 6.31
N GLU A 126 -11.88 10.02 6.31
CA GLU A 126 -11.45 8.75 5.71
C GLU A 126 -12.31 7.59 6.23
N ALA A 127 -12.53 7.52 7.54
CA ALA A 127 -13.26 6.41 8.14
C ALA A 127 -14.75 6.38 7.72
N ALA A 128 -15.41 7.53 7.62
CA ALA A 128 -16.80 7.59 7.14
C ALA A 128 -16.91 7.17 5.67
N TRP A 129 -15.96 7.60 4.85
CA TRP A 129 -15.91 7.25 3.43
C TRP A 129 -15.63 5.75 3.22
N LEU A 130 -14.57 5.21 3.82
CA LEU A 130 -14.24 3.78 3.73
C LEU A 130 -15.38 2.90 4.25
N LYS A 131 -16.04 3.29 5.35
CA LYS A 131 -17.24 2.61 5.84
C LYS A 131 -18.34 2.56 4.79
N SER A 132 -18.60 3.67 4.07
CA SER A 132 -19.63 3.70 3.04
C SER A 132 -19.34 2.74 1.88
N LEU A 133 -18.07 2.65 1.47
CA LEU A 133 -17.61 1.71 0.46
C LEU A 133 -17.80 0.26 0.93
N MET A 134 -17.38 -0.09 2.14
CA MET A 134 -17.59 -1.43 2.69
C MET A 134 -19.08 -1.81 2.82
N VAL A 135 -19.95 -0.86 3.19
CA VAL A 135 -21.40 -1.09 3.23
C VAL A 135 -21.93 -1.41 1.82
N ARG A 136 -21.44 -0.71 0.80
CA ARG A 136 -21.79 -0.98 -0.60
C ARG A 136 -21.32 -2.36 -1.05
N GLU A 137 -20.16 -2.81 -0.59
CA GLU A 137 -19.65 -4.18 -0.77
C GLU A 137 -20.43 -5.23 0.06
N GLY A 138 -21.47 -4.84 0.78
CA GLY A 138 -22.36 -5.76 1.50
C GLY A 138 -21.94 -6.06 2.94
N VAL A 139 -20.93 -5.39 3.49
CA VAL A 139 -20.59 -5.52 4.92
C VAL A 139 -21.69 -4.84 5.75
N PRO A 140 -22.30 -5.53 6.73
CA PRO A 140 -23.37 -4.95 7.54
C PRO A 140 -22.91 -3.68 8.26
N LYS A 141 -23.68 -2.58 8.16
CA LYS A 141 -23.37 -1.30 8.83
C LYS A 141 -23.16 -1.46 10.35
N SER A 142 -23.85 -2.40 10.99
CA SER A 142 -23.73 -2.73 12.41
C SER A 142 -22.39 -3.38 12.77
N ALA A 143 -21.73 -4.03 11.81
CA ALA A 143 -20.43 -4.64 11.98
C ALA A 143 -19.27 -3.66 11.79
N ILE A 144 -19.53 -2.43 11.30
CA ILE A 144 -18.49 -1.42 11.02
C ILE A 144 -18.58 -0.26 12.03
N TRP A 145 -17.57 -0.14 12.86
CA TRP A 145 -17.36 0.98 13.78
C TRP A 145 -16.38 1.99 13.18
N THR A 146 -16.57 3.26 13.50
CA THR A 146 -15.67 4.34 13.05
C THR A 146 -15.07 5.09 14.23
N GLU A 147 -13.80 5.42 14.07
CA GLU A 147 -13.04 6.41 14.83
C GLU A 147 -12.66 7.50 13.80
N GLU A 148 -13.01 8.75 14.06
CA GLU A 148 -13.05 9.81 13.04
C GLU A 148 -12.20 11.04 13.39
N GLU A 149 -11.33 10.95 14.40
CA GLU A 149 -10.51 12.06 14.90
C GLU A 149 -9.02 11.91 14.62
N SER A 150 -8.53 10.70 14.30
CA SER A 150 -7.10 10.47 14.07
C SER A 150 -6.59 11.14 12.79
N THR A 151 -5.43 11.79 12.89
CA THR A 151 -4.79 12.50 11.77
C THR A 151 -3.44 11.92 11.36
N ASN A 152 -2.99 10.86 12.05
CA ASN A 152 -1.74 10.14 11.79
C ASN A 152 -1.76 8.71 12.37
N THR A 153 -0.78 7.90 12.00
CA THR A 153 -0.68 6.47 12.39
C THR A 153 -0.64 6.24 13.90
N PHE A 154 0.03 7.12 14.65
CA PHE A 154 0.08 6.99 16.12
C PHE A 154 -1.30 7.26 16.75
N GLU A 155 -2.00 8.28 16.26
CA GLU A 155 -3.36 8.58 16.69
C GLU A 155 -4.34 7.46 16.34
N ASN A 156 -4.24 6.87 15.14
CA ASN A 156 -5.08 5.73 14.75
C ASN A 156 -5.05 4.62 15.82
N ALA A 157 -3.84 4.20 16.23
CA ALA A 157 -3.69 3.17 17.26
C ALA A 157 -4.23 3.63 18.63
N ARG A 158 -3.93 4.87 19.03
CA ARG A 158 -4.34 5.41 20.33
C ARG A 158 -5.85 5.59 20.43
N PHE A 159 -6.50 6.11 19.39
CA PHE A 159 -7.93 6.40 19.39
C PHE A 159 -8.76 5.14 19.17
N CYS A 160 -8.29 4.18 18.36
CA CYS A 160 -8.86 2.84 18.33
C CYS A 160 -8.90 2.22 19.73
N ARG A 161 -7.78 2.26 20.47
CA ARG A 161 -7.72 1.74 21.84
C ARG A 161 -8.74 2.43 22.75
N LYS A 162 -8.78 3.77 22.75
CA LYS A 162 -9.75 4.55 23.54
C LYS A 162 -11.19 4.19 23.20
N LEU A 163 -11.50 4.01 21.91
CA LEU A 163 -12.84 3.67 21.46
C LEU A 163 -13.27 2.27 21.91
N LEU A 164 -12.36 1.30 21.87
CA LEU A 164 -12.59 -0.06 22.36
C LEU A 164 -12.79 -0.08 23.87
N GLU A 165 -11.95 0.66 24.63
CA GLU A 165 -12.07 0.81 26.08
C GLU A 165 -13.41 1.43 26.48
N ALA A 166 -13.82 2.52 25.82
CA ALA A 166 -15.10 3.18 26.08
C ALA A 166 -16.31 2.28 25.81
N ARG A 167 -16.16 1.30 24.89
CA ARG A 167 -17.19 0.29 24.59
C ARG A 167 -17.08 -0.97 25.46
N GLY A 168 -16.08 -1.08 26.33
CA GLY A 168 -15.81 -2.29 27.10
C GLY A 168 -15.39 -3.49 26.24
N ILE A 169 -14.91 -3.26 25.02
CA ILE A 169 -14.51 -4.29 24.07
C ILE A 169 -13.02 -4.57 24.22
N ARG A 170 -12.66 -5.84 24.39
CA ARG A 170 -11.27 -6.30 24.53
C ARG A 170 -11.02 -7.46 23.57
N PRO A 171 -10.63 -7.20 22.31
CA PRO A 171 -10.30 -8.28 21.38
C PRO A 171 -9.02 -8.98 21.86
N HIS A 172 -8.98 -10.31 21.75
CA HIS A 172 -7.77 -11.09 22.01
C HIS A 172 -6.86 -11.09 20.79
N THR A 173 -7.46 -11.12 19.60
CA THR A 173 -6.74 -11.07 18.32
C THR A 173 -7.27 -9.93 17.45
N ILE A 174 -6.34 -9.21 16.80
CA ILE A 174 -6.65 -8.14 15.86
C ILE A 174 -6.01 -8.47 14.52
N LEU A 175 -6.80 -8.38 13.45
CA LEU A 175 -6.30 -8.31 12.09
C LEU A 175 -6.08 -6.84 11.73
N LEU A 176 -4.86 -6.47 11.37
CA LEU A 176 -4.57 -5.11 10.91
C LEU A 176 -4.57 -5.11 9.37
N CYS A 177 -5.49 -4.35 8.77
CA CYS A 177 -5.61 -4.19 7.32
C CYS A 177 -5.20 -2.77 6.95
N THR A 178 -3.98 -2.61 6.46
CA THR A 178 -3.41 -1.31 6.06
C THR A 178 -3.38 -1.16 4.54
N GLN A 179 -3.22 0.09 4.08
CA GLN A 179 -2.74 0.40 2.72
C GLN A 179 -1.35 -0.18 2.46
#